data_AF-A0A3B8QT59-F1
#
_entry.id   AF-A0A3B8QT59-F1
#
_cell.length_a   1.000
_cell.length_b   1.000
_cell.length_c   1.000
_cell.angle_alpha   90.00
_cell.angle_beta   90.00
_cell.angle_gamma   90.00
#
_symmetry.space_group_name_H-M   'P 1'
#
loop_
_entity.id
_entity.type
_entity.pdbx_description
1 polymer ?
#
loop_
_entity_poly.entity_id
_entity_poly.type
_entity_poly.pdbx_seq_one_letter_code
_entity_poly.pdbx_strand_id
1 'polypeptide(L)' 'QCVHCKGITEDVEIDPFICEHCGLSLFVRDHYSRRLAAYQGVCIDAEDPGNIPKSKGIYE' A
#
# COMPACT_ATOMS: atom_id res chain seq x y z
N GLN A 1 1.15 -0.26 -6.60
CA GLN A 1 0.03 -1.03 -7.19
C GLN A 1 -0.74 -1.75 -6.11
N CYS A 2 -2.02 -1.43 -5.94
CA CYS A 2 -2.92 -2.15 -5.06
C CYS A 2 -3.20 -3.58 -5.58
N VAL A 3 -3.04 -4.61 -4.73
CA VAL A 3 -3.37 -5.98 -5.12
C VAL A 3 -4.87 -6.21 -5.34
N HIS A 4 -5.72 -5.41 -4.69
CA HIS A 4 -7.18 -5.49 -4.76
C HIS A 4 -7.73 -4.89 -6.06
N CYS A 5 -7.59 -3.58 -6.27
CA CYS A 5 -8.17 -2.89 -7.43
C CYS A 5 -7.20 -2.72 -8.61
N LYS A 6 -5.93 -3.13 -8.48
CA LYS A 6 -4.86 -2.92 -9.46
C LYS A 6 -4.52 -1.45 -9.75
N GLY A 7 -5.14 -0.50 -9.04
CA GLY A 7 -4.81 0.92 -9.09
C GLY A 7 -3.38 1.21 -8.65
N ILE A 8 -2.77 2.23 -9.23
CA ILE A 8 -1.46 2.75 -8.83
C ILE A 8 -1.71 4.08 -8.13
N THR A 9 -1.22 4.19 -6.90
CA THR A 9 -1.17 5.43 -6.13
C THR A 9 0.25 5.95 -6.27
N GLU A 10 0.39 7.19 -6.71
CA GLU A 10 1.67 7.86 -6.93
C GLU A 10 2.10 8.58 -5.63
N ASP A 11 3.37 8.99 -5.56
CA ASP A 11 3.94 9.77 -4.44
C ASP A 11 3.67 9.20 -3.02
N VAL A 12 3.67 7.87 -2.88
CA VAL A 12 3.54 7.22 -1.59
C VAL A 12 4.86 7.31 -0.83
N GLU A 13 4.89 8.12 0.24
CA GLU A 13 6.05 8.30 1.13
C GLU A 13 5.86 7.68 2.52
N ILE A 14 4.68 7.16 2.78
CA ILE A 14 4.29 6.61 4.08
C ILE A 14 3.72 5.21 3.97
N ASP A 15 3.87 4.44 5.03
CA ASP A 15 3.36 3.09 5.18
C ASP A 15 2.79 2.91 6.60
N PRO A 16 1.53 2.50 6.78
CA PRO A 16 0.54 2.17 5.74
C PRO A 16 -0.04 3.43 5.08
N PHE A 17 -0.40 3.35 3.80
CA PHE A 17 -1.07 4.42 3.04
C PHE A 17 -2.48 4.02 2.62
N ILE A 18 -3.33 4.99 2.30
CA ILE A 18 -4.68 4.73 1.79
C ILE A 18 -4.65 4.72 0.26
N CYS A 19 -5.16 3.67 -0.36
CA CYS A 19 -5.29 3.62 -1.81
C CYS A 19 -6.38 4.58 -2.29
N GLU A 20 -6.02 5.52 -3.17
CA GLU A 20 -6.97 6.49 -3.76
C GLU A 20 -8.09 5.87 -4.59
N HIS A 21 -7.90 4.62 -5.06
CA HIS A 21 -8.84 3.94 -5.95
C HIS A 21 -9.91 3.12 -5.20
N CYS A 22 -9.54 2.48 -4.09
CA CYS A 22 -10.46 1.60 -3.34
C CYS A 22 -10.62 1.98 -1.87
N GLY A 23 -9.88 2.97 -1.36
CA GLY A 23 -9.96 3.43 0.03
C GLY A 23 -9.38 2.47 1.08
N LEU A 24 -8.77 1.37 0.67
CA LEU A 24 -8.16 0.41 1.61
C LEU A 24 -6.80 0.90 2.11
N SER A 25 -6.50 0.61 3.38
CA SER A 25 -5.18 0.80 3.97
C SER A 25 -4.23 -0.29 3.48
N LEU A 26 -3.21 0.11 2.73
CA LEU A 26 -2.24 -0.77 2.13
C LEU A 26 -0.87 -0.60 2.76
N PHE A 27 -0.21 -1.75 2.96
CA PHE A 27 1.20 -1.87 3.27
C PHE A 27 2.02 -1.99 1.98
N VAL A 28 3.04 -1.15 1.79
CA VAL A 28 3.99 -1.24 0.68
C VAL A 28 4.96 -2.37 0.95
N ARG A 29 4.86 -3.46 0.18
CA ARG A 29 5.86 -4.54 0.23
C ARG A 29 7.07 -4.21 -0.63
N ASP A 30 8.21 -4.76 -0.24
CA ASP A 30 9.45 -4.77 -1.05
C ASP A 30 9.35 -5.75 -2.23
N HIS A 31 8.30 -5.60 -3.03
CA HIS A 31 8.09 -6.32 -4.27
C HIS A 31 7.88 -5.31 -5.39
N TYR A 32 8.98 -4.98 -6.06
CA TYR A 32 8.97 -4.08 -7.20
C TYR A 32 8.61 -4.81 -8.50
N SER A 33 7.55 -4.36 -9.17
CA SER A 33 7.18 -4.84 -10.49
C SER A 33 7.86 -4.00 -11.57
N ARG A 34 8.84 -4.57 -12.27
CA ARG A 34 9.53 -3.91 -13.40
C ARG A 34 8.59 -3.54 -14.54
N ARG A 35 7.56 -4.35 -14.81
CA ARG A 35 6.59 -4.11 -15.89
C ARG A 35 5.74 -2.88 -15.62
N LEU A 36 5.40 -2.64 -14.35
CA LEU A 36 4.51 -1.57 -13.92
C LEU A 36 5.26 -0.38 -13.32
N ALA A 37 6.59 -0.49 -13.21
CA ALA A 37 7.45 0.45 -12.52
C ALA A 37 6.97 0.84 -11.11
N ALA A 38 6.37 -0.08 -10.38
CA ALA A 38 5.71 0.20 -9.10
C ALA A 38 5.89 -0.93 -8.08
N TYR A 39 5.92 -0.57 -6.79
CA TYR A 39 5.85 -1.51 -5.67
C TYR A 39 4.44 -2.07 -5.48
N GLN A 40 4.31 -3.29 -4.96
CA GLN A 40 3.01 -3.89 -4.64
C GLN A 40 2.54 -3.50 -3.23
N GLY A 41 1.31 -2.98 -3.15
CA GLY A 41 0.62 -2.64 -1.91
C GLY A 41 -0.41 -3.71 -1.55
N VAL A 42 -0.34 -4.25 -0.34
CA VAL A 42 -1.26 -5.28 0.18
C VAL A 42 -2.13 -4.75 1.32
N CYS A 43 -3.33 -5.28 1.52
CA CYS A 43 -4.16 -4.89 2.66
C CYS A 43 -3.45 -5.25 3.97
N ILE A 44 -3.33 -4.29 4.89
CA ILE A 44 -2.63 -4.50 6.17
C ILE A 44 -3.52 -5.12 7.24
N ASP A 45 -4.81 -4.83 7.21
CA ASP A 45 -5.84 -5.24 8.15
C ASP A 45 -6.62 -6.47 7.68
N ALA A 46 -6.04 -7.27 6.76
CA ALA A 46 -6.67 -8.46 6.22
C ALA A 46 -6.92 -9.55 7.29
N GLU A 47 -6.08 -9.61 8.32
CA GLU A 47 -6.20 -10.57 9.42
C GLU A 47 -7.09 -10.04 10.56
N ASP A 48 -7.04 -8.74 10.86
CA ASP A 48 -7.79 -8.06 11.92
C ASP A 48 -8.34 -6.70 11.44
N PRO A 49 -9.57 -6.67 10.87
CA PRO A 49 -10.15 -5.46 10.29
C PRO A 49 -10.27 -4.32 11.31
N GLY A 50 -9.66 -3.17 11.00
CA GLY A 50 -9.65 -1.99 11.86
C GLY A 50 -8.42 -1.84 12.76
N ASN A 51 -7.53 -2.83 12.79
CA ASN A 51 -6.24 -2.74 13.48
C ASN A 51 -5.15 -2.20 12.54
N ILE A 52 -5.24 -0.90 12.23
CA ILE A 52 -4.30 -0.24 11.33
C ILE A 52 -3.17 0.40 12.17
N PRO A 53 -1.91 -0.05 12.04
CA PRO A 53 -0.78 0.57 12.72
C PRO A 53 -0.53 1.99 12.20
N LYS A 54 0.12 2.81 13.03
CA LYS A 54 0.45 4.20 12.66
C LYS A 54 1.36 4.23 11.44
N SER A 55 1.06 5.14 10.51
CA SER A 55 1.89 5.41 9.34
C SER A 55 3.29 5.88 9.73
N LYS A 56 4.30 5.33 9.06
CA LYS A 56 5.72 5.66 9.18
C LYS A 56 6.28 6.00 7.81
N GLY A 57 7.34 6.79 7.75
CA GLY A 57 8.05 7.03 6.49
C GLY A 57 8.70 5.75 5.97
N ILE A 58 8.53 5.44 4.68
CA ILE A 58 9.22 4.29 4.06
C ILE A 58 10.74 4.46 3.98
N TYR A 59 11.24 5.68 4.14
CA TYR A 59 12.68 6.02 4.07
C TYR A 59 13.29 6.40 5.42
N GLU A 60 12.57 6.19 6.53
CA GLU A 60 13.03 6.53 7.89
C GLU A 60 13.74 5.35 8.58
#